data_AF-A0A258LEV9-F1
#
_entry.id   AF-A0A258LEV9-F1
#
_cell.length_a   1.000
_cell.length_b   1.000
_cell.length_c   1.000
_cell.angle_alpha   90.00
_cell.angle_beta   90.00
_cell.angle_gamma   90.00
#
_symmetry.space_group_name_H-M   'P 1'
#
loop_
_entity.id
_entity.type
_entity.pdbx_description
1 polymer ?
#
loop_
_entity_poly.entity_id
_entity_poly.type
_entity_poly.pdbx_seq_one_letter_code
_entity_poly.pdbx_strand_id
1 'polypeptide(L)'
;MSRLSEADLEIIAGLNIRLVCDLRTGREQSEFVSRWPDAPAHVKLDLPDRNESDAGPHKIFELIAKHPGEAGGLLAMDMLYRRKPKAFARSLQILFKTILSGEGLPLLVHCHAGKDRTGFVVAMLLAAAGVSRADIIEDYVTTAHYFSAEKEAHALAAWAKRSFGHDINTESA
;
A
#
# COMPACT_ATOMS: atom_id res chain seq x y z
N MET A 1 3.37 -9.54 1.97
CA MET A 1 4.37 -10.46 2.53
C MET A 1 3.83 -11.88 2.78
N SER A 2 2.76 -12.29 2.10
CA SER A 2 2.17 -13.63 2.25
C SER A 2 2.91 -14.72 1.47
N ARG A 3 3.83 -14.32 0.58
CA ARG A 3 4.57 -15.21 -0.33
C ARG A 3 6.08 -15.18 -0.10
N LEU A 4 6.55 -14.69 1.05
CA LEU A 4 7.97 -14.79 1.39
C LEU A 4 8.37 -16.27 1.36
N SER A 5 9.49 -16.60 0.73
CA SER A 5 10.12 -17.93 0.78
C SER A 5 10.96 -18.08 2.06
N GLU A 6 11.46 -19.28 2.36
CA GLU A 6 12.41 -19.46 3.46
C GLU A 6 13.68 -18.62 3.26
N ALA A 7 14.19 -18.57 2.01
CA ALA A 7 15.34 -17.75 1.67
C ALA A 7 15.10 -16.25 1.92
N ASP A 8 13.88 -15.76 1.63
CA ASP A 8 13.52 -14.37 1.93
C ASP A 8 13.51 -14.11 3.45
N LEU A 9 13.01 -15.06 4.24
CA LEU A 9 12.97 -14.95 5.70
C LEU A 9 14.39 -14.90 6.30
N GLU A 10 15.33 -15.68 5.75
CA GLU A 10 16.75 -15.64 6.15
C GLU A 10 17.39 -14.28 5.85
N ILE A 11 17.15 -13.73 4.65
CA ILE A 11 17.66 -12.40 4.27
C ILE A 11 17.11 -11.33 5.21
N ILE A 12 15.80 -11.37 5.45
CA ILE A 12 15.08 -10.40 6.27
C ILE A 12 15.55 -10.44 7.72
N ALA A 13 15.85 -11.63 8.26
CA ALA A 13 16.36 -11.78 9.62
C ALA A 13 17.66 -10.98 9.82
N GLY A 14 18.52 -10.91 8.80
CA GLY A 14 19.75 -10.12 8.82
C GLY A 14 19.56 -8.60 8.83
N LEU A 15 18.38 -8.09 8.45
CA LEU A 15 18.09 -6.65 8.41
C LEU A 15 17.76 -6.06 9.79
N ASN A 16 17.54 -6.89 10.80
CA ASN A 16 17.22 -6.47 12.17
C ASN A 16 16.05 -5.45 12.24
N ILE A 17 15.03 -5.63 11.40
CA ILE A 17 13.83 -4.78 11.40
C ILE A 17 13.16 -4.84 12.78
N ARG A 18 12.88 -3.68 13.39
CA ARG A 18 12.22 -3.58 14.70
C ARG A 18 10.74 -3.18 14.61
N LEU A 19 10.35 -2.50 13.54
CA LEU A 19 8.98 -2.03 13.36
C LEU A 19 8.46 -2.44 11.99
N VAL A 20 7.31 -3.12 11.96
CA VAL A 20 6.61 -3.45 10.71
C VAL A 20 5.29 -2.71 10.68
N CYS A 21 5.16 -1.79 9.75
CA CYS A 21 3.95 -1.04 9.50
C CYS A 21 3.16 -1.72 8.37
N ASP A 22 2.11 -2.45 8.72
CA ASP A 22 1.23 -3.16 7.78
C ASP A 22 0.02 -2.28 7.45
N LEU A 23 0.02 -1.69 6.26
CA LEU A 23 -1.02 -0.76 5.79
C LEU A 23 -2.19 -1.48 5.09
N ARG A 24 -2.23 -2.82 5.15
CA ARG A 24 -3.30 -3.62 4.54
C ARG A 24 -4.58 -3.50 5.35
N THR A 25 -5.73 -3.56 4.69
CA THR A 25 -7.02 -3.63 5.38
C THR A 25 -7.16 -4.96 6.11
N GLY A 26 -8.07 -5.03 7.09
CA GLY A 26 -8.32 -6.29 7.83
C GLY A 26 -8.67 -7.45 6.89
N ARG A 27 -9.44 -7.18 5.83
CA ARG A 27 -9.77 -8.16 4.78
C ARG A 27 -8.53 -8.66 4.04
N GLU A 28 -7.65 -7.76 3.61
CA GLU A 28 -6.41 -8.14 2.93
C GLU A 28 -5.46 -8.93 3.84
N GLN A 29 -5.45 -8.63 5.15
CA GLN A 29 -4.65 -9.38 6.12
C GLN A 29 -5.20 -10.79 6.35
N SER A 30 -6.53 -10.96 6.41
CA SER A 30 -7.15 -12.29 6.53
C SER A 30 -7.03 -13.13 5.26
N GLU A 31 -7.17 -12.50 4.07
CA GLU A 31 -7.09 -13.20 2.78
C GLU A 31 -5.65 -13.56 2.41
N PHE A 32 -4.69 -12.69 2.77
CA PHE A 32 -3.27 -12.87 2.47
C PHE A 32 -2.45 -12.86 3.75
N VAL A 33 -2.56 -13.90 4.57
CA VAL A 33 -1.86 -13.99 5.87
C VAL A 33 -0.36 -13.76 5.69
N SER A 34 0.23 -12.88 6.51
CA SER A 34 1.66 -12.58 6.45
C SER A 34 2.47 -13.79 6.91
N ARG A 35 3.59 -14.06 6.24
CA ARG A 35 4.60 -15.02 6.73
C ARG A 35 5.66 -14.37 7.63
N TRP A 36 5.58 -13.06 7.84
CA TRP A 36 6.50 -12.36 8.70
C TRP A 36 6.42 -12.90 10.14
N PRO A 37 7.55 -13.14 10.83
CA PRO A 37 7.53 -13.73 12.16
C PRO A 37 6.97 -12.76 13.22
N ASP A 38 6.05 -13.26 14.04
CA ASP A 38 5.53 -12.57 15.22
C ASP A 38 6.56 -12.63 16.36
N ALA A 39 7.64 -11.84 16.24
CA ALA A 39 8.67 -11.72 17.26
C ALA A 39 8.36 -10.54 18.21
N PRO A 40 8.70 -10.61 19.51
CA PRO A 40 8.51 -9.50 20.46
C PRO A 40 9.23 -8.21 20.05
N ALA A 41 10.30 -8.32 19.26
CA ALA A 41 11.03 -7.19 18.71
C ALA A 41 10.35 -6.53 17.51
N HIS A 42 9.25 -7.10 16.99
CA HIS A 42 8.49 -6.59 15.84
C HIS A 42 7.17 -5.99 16.33
N VAL A 43 7.09 -4.66 16.38
CA VAL A 43 5.81 -4.00 16.59
C VAL A 43 5.06 -3.98 15.26
N LYS A 44 3.85 -4.55 15.22
CA LYS A 44 2.97 -4.46 14.05
C LYS A 44 2.00 -3.31 14.24
N LEU A 45 2.12 -2.27 13.41
CA LEU A 45 1.10 -1.21 13.36
C LEU A 45 0.08 -1.56 12.28
N ASP A 46 -1.12 -1.96 12.73
CA ASP A 46 -2.27 -2.15 11.85
C ASP A 46 -2.92 -0.78 11.58
N LEU A 47 -2.59 -0.23 10.42
CA LEU A 47 -2.98 1.11 10.00
C LEU A 47 -3.84 1.04 8.72
N PRO A 48 -5.01 0.38 8.77
CA PRO A 48 -5.82 0.20 7.59
C PRO A 48 -6.29 1.56 7.07
N ASP A 49 -6.50 1.66 5.77
CA ASP A 49 -7.23 2.79 5.20
C ASP A 49 -8.64 2.80 5.82
N ARG A 50 -8.88 3.74 6.75
CA ARG A 50 -10.12 3.80 7.55
C ARG A 50 -11.35 4.23 6.74
N ASN A 51 -11.20 4.48 5.43
CA ASN A 51 -12.23 5.05 4.56
C ASN A 51 -12.75 4.07 3.50
N GLU A 52 -12.92 2.79 3.84
CA GLU A 52 -13.61 1.81 2.97
C GLU A 52 -15.03 2.24 2.54
N SER A 53 -15.67 3.17 3.27
CA SER A 53 -17.08 3.56 3.03
C SER A 53 -17.29 4.60 1.92
N ASP A 54 -16.30 5.46 1.65
CA ASP A 54 -16.53 6.66 0.84
C ASP A 54 -15.73 6.70 -0.48
N ALA A 55 -14.62 5.96 -0.54
CA ALA A 55 -13.93 5.58 -1.77
C ALA A 55 -13.77 4.05 -1.77
N GLY A 56 -14.79 3.39 -1.25
CA GLY A 56 -14.90 1.96 -1.30
C GLY A 56 -14.76 1.47 -2.74
N PRO A 57 -14.26 0.25 -2.92
CA PRO A 57 -13.86 -0.21 -4.23
C PRO A 57 -14.99 -0.18 -5.28
N HIS A 58 -16.26 -0.21 -4.86
CA HIS A 58 -17.42 0.09 -5.71
C HIS A 58 -17.35 1.45 -6.44
N LYS A 59 -17.02 2.56 -5.75
CA LYS A 59 -17.00 3.89 -6.38
C LYS A 59 -15.84 4.05 -7.37
N ILE A 60 -14.73 3.37 -7.11
CA ILE A 60 -13.60 3.29 -8.04
C ILE A 60 -14.01 2.57 -9.32
N PHE A 61 -14.68 1.43 -9.20
CA PHE A 61 -15.20 0.73 -10.36
C PHE A 61 -16.27 1.52 -11.10
N GLU A 62 -17.16 2.19 -10.39
CA GLU A 62 -18.17 3.04 -11.00
C GLU A 62 -17.55 4.16 -11.84
N LEU A 63 -16.50 4.82 -11.33
CA LEU A 63 -15.77 5.87 -12.06
C LEU A 63 -15.07 5.31 -13.30
N ILE A 64 -14.40 4.16 -13.18
CA ILE A 64 -13.71 3.51 -14.31
C ILE A 64 -14.74 3.05 -15.36
N ALA A 65 -15.88 2.50 -14.94
CA ALA A 65 -16.93 2.05 -15.83
C ALA A 65 -17.62 3.22 -16.56
N LYS A 66 -17.84 4.35 -15.88
CA LYS A 66 -18.41 5.57 -16.48
C LYS A 66 -17.45 6.27 -17.44
N HIS A 67 -16.15 6.12 -17.23
CA HIS A 67 -15.10 6.77 -18.01
C HIS A 67 -14.03 5.75 -18.43
N PRO A 68 -14.31 4.87 -19.40
CA PRO A 68 -13.37 3.82 -19.77
C PRO A 68 -12.04 4.39 -20.27
N GLY A 69 -10.95 3.64 -20.03
CA GLY A 69 -9.59 4.02 -20.41
C GLY A 69 -8.87 4.89 -19.37
N GLU A 70 -7.80 5.54 -19.81
CA GLU A 70 -6.89 6.31 -18.95
C GLU A 70 -7.60 7.38 -18.11
N ALA A 71 -8.58 8.08 -18.71
CA ALA A 71 -9.31 9.15 -18.05
C ALA A 71 -10.03 8.69 -16.76
N GLY A 72 -10.74 7.55 -16.79
CA GLY A 72 -11.38 7.01 -15.59
C GLY A 72 -10.37 6.48 -14.57
N GLY A 73 -9.26 5.90 -15.04
CA GLY A 73 -8.15 5.53 -14.17
C GLY A 73 -7.58 6.72 -13.41
N LEU A 74 -7.34 7.84 -14.09
CA LEU A 74 -6.87 9.09 -13.47
C LEU A 74 -7.87 9.65 -12.47
N LEU A 75 -9.16 9.69 -12.82
CA LEU A 75 -10.22 10.17 -11.91
C LEU A 75 -10.33 9.29 -10.66
N ALA A 76 -10.28 7.97 -10.82
CA ALA A 76 -10.27 7.02 -9.71
C ALA A 76 -9.05 7.22 -8.80
N MET A 77 -7.86 7.36 -9.37
CA MET A 77 -6.64 7.54 -8.61
C MET A 77 -6.59 8.92 -7.92
N ASP A 78 -6.99 10.00 -8.58
CA ASP A 78 -7.10 11.33 -7.94
C ASP A 78 -8.04 11.29 -6.73
N MET A 79 -9.22 10.66 -6.88
CA MET A 79 -10.16 10.46 -5.78
C MET A 79 -9.53 9.71 -4.61
N LEU A 80 -8.81 8.61 -4.87
CA LEU A 80 -8.13 7.83 -3.83
C LEU A 80 -7.08 8.66 -3.10
N TYR A 81 -6.21 9.35 -3.84
CA TYR A 81 -5.08 10.09 -3.26
C TYR A 81 -5.53 11.31 -2.45
N ARG A 82 -6.56 12.04 -2.91
CA ARG A 82 -7.09 13.22 -2.18
C ARG A 82 -7.59 12.89 -0.77
N ARG A 83 -7.99 11.65 -0.52
CA ARG A 83 -8.55 11.22 0.77
C ARG A 83 -7.50 10.73 1.76
N LYS A 84 -6.33 10.31 1.27
CA LYS A 84 -5.26 9.71 2.10
C LYS A 84 -4.85 10.60 3.28
N PRO A 85 -4.68 11.93 3.16
CA PRO A 85 -4.31 12.76 4.31
C PRO A 85 -5.25 12.59 5.50
N LYS A 86 -6.57 12.61 5.27
CA LYS A 86 -7.57 12.42 6.32
C LYS A 86 -7.60 10.96 6.81
N ALA A 87 -7.54 10.00 5.90
CA ALA A 87 -7.61 8.57 6.23
C ALA A 87 -6.41 8.10 7.06
N PHE A 88 -5.22 8.60 6.77
CA PHE A 88 -3.96 8.23 7.40
C PHE A 88 -3.54 9.14 8.55
N ALA A 89 -4.27 10.23 8.85
CA ALA A 89 -3.87 11.19 9.88
C ALA A 89 -3.55 10.51 11.23
N ARG A 90 -4.44 9.63 11.71
CA ARG A 90 -4.21 8.91 12.97
C ARG A 90 -3.06 7.92 12.86
N SER A 91 -2.98 7.23 11.73
CA SER A 91 -1.93 6.24 11.44
C SER A 91 -0.54 6.87 11.45
N LEU A 92 -0.38 7.99 10.76
CA LEU A 92 0.85 8.77 10.74
C LEU A 92 1.21 9.28 12.13
N GLN A 93 0.24 9.78 12.91
CA GLN A 93 0.51 10.20 14.30
C GLN A 93 1.07 9.07 15.17
N ILE A 94 0.52 7.86 15.06
CA ILE A 94 1.03 6.70 15.81
C ILE A 94 2.44 6.36 15.33
N LEU A 95 2.63 6.25 14.01
CA LEU A 95 3.92 5.92 13.41
C LEU A 95 5.02 6.92 13.81
N PHE A 96 4.77 8.22 13.68
CA PHE A 96 5.73 9.25 14.09
C PHE A 96 6.06 9.17 15.57
N LYS A 97 5.08 8.94 16.45
CA LYS A 97 5.34 8.76 17.88
C LYS A 97 6.22 7.55 18.17
N THR A 98 5.98 6.42 17.51
CA THR A 98 6.79 5.21 17.66
C THR A 98 8.21 5.38 17.12
N ILE A 99 8.39 6.11 16.02
CA ILE A 99 9.73 6.43 15.51
C ILE A 99 10.47 7.33 16.52
N LEU A 100 9.80 8.39 17.01
CA LEU A 100 10.38 9.36 17.92
C LEU A 100 10.68 8.82 19.33
N SER A 101 10.08 7.69 19.74
CA SER A 101 10.45 7.04 21.01
C SER A 101 11.79 6.31 20.96
N GLY A 102 12.41 6.16 19.79
CA GLY A 102 13.69 5.46 19.59
C GLY A 102 13.57 3.93 19.46
N GLU A 103 12.36 3.39 19.60
CA GLU A 103 12.09 1.95 19.51
C GLU A 103 11.68 1.50 18.09
N GLY A 104 11.33 2.45 17.21
CA GLY A 104 10.69 2.17 15.93
C GLY A 104 11.58 1.93 14.71
N LEU A 105 12.91 1.90 14.83
CA LEU A 105 13.84 1.79 13.68
C LEU A 105 14.79 0.62 13.84
N PRO A 106 15.15 -0.18 12.82
CA PRO A 106 14.78 -0.04 11.43
C PRO A 106 13.29 -0.35 11.19
N LEU A 107 12.67 0.45 10.35
CA LEU A 107 11.25 0.40 10.01
C LEU A 107 11.06 -0.23 8.63
N LEU A 108 10.14 -1.17 8.52
CA LEU A 108 9.58 -1.65 7.27
C LEU A 108 8.14 -1.14 7.13
N VAL A 109 7.83 -0.47 6.02
CA VAL A 109 6.45 -0.09 5.66
C VAL A 109 6.01 -0.90 4.45
N HIS A 110 4.86 -1.57 4.54
CA HIS A 110 4.31 -2.29 3.40
C HIS A 110 2.79 -2.19 3.33
N CYS A 111 2.25 -2.49 2.14
CA CYS A 111 0.81 -2.69 1.95
C CYS A 111 0.61 -4.02 1.19
N HIS A 112 -0.39 -4.10 0.30
CA HIS A 112 -0.57 -5.28 -0.56
C HIS A 112 0.48 -5.30 -1.68
N ALA A 113 0.54 -4.25 -2.50
CA ALA A 113 1.47 -4.13 -3.62
C ALA A 113 2.79 -3.42 -3.27
N GLY A 114 2.81 -2.60 -2.21
CA GLY A 114 3.97 -1.76 -1.89
C GLY A 114 4.05 -0.45 -2.68
N LYS A 115 3.04 -0.13 -3.50
CA LYS A 115 2.98 1.09 -4.33
C LYS A 115 2.24 2.23 -3.63
N ASP A 116 0.91 2.20 -3.61
CA ASP A 116 0.14 3.41 -3.32
C ASP A 116 0.09 3.83 -1.85
N ARG A 117 -0.25 2.90 -0.95
CA ARG A 117 -0.35 3.18 0.49
C ARG A 117 1.03 3.33 1.11
N THR A 118 1.96 2.44 0.73
CA THR A 118 3.37 2.52 1.13
C THR A 118 3.99 3.82 0.65
N GLY A 119 3.90 4.14 -0.65
CA GLY A 119 4.48 5.35 -1.21
C GLY A 119 3.94 6.63 -0.58
N PHE A 120 2.64 6.69 -0.27
CA PHE A 120 2.08 7.83 0.47
C PHE A 120 2.70 7.98 1.87
N VAL A 121 2.78 6.90 2.66
CA VAL A 121 3.34 6.95 4.01
C VAL A 121 4.83 7.28 3.97
N VAL A 122 5.60 6.66 3.07
CA VAL A 122 7.03 6.92 2.88
C VAL A 122 7.27 8.38 2.46
N ALA A 123 6.49 8.91 1.51
CA ALA A 123 6.59 10.31 1.12
C ALA A 123 6.34 11.27 2.30
N MET A 124 5.41 10.95 3.21
CA MET A 124 5.18 11.74 4.41
C MET A 124 6.35 11.66 5.42
N LEU A 125 6.95 10.48 5.57
CA LEU A 125 8.14 10.29 6.42
C LEU A 125 9.33 11.09 5.87
N LEU A 126 9.60 11.00 4.57
CA LEU A 126 10.68 11.72 3.91
C LEU A 126 10.47 13.23 3.96
N ALA A 127 9.24 13.70 3.71
CA ALA A 127 8.90 15.12 3.83
C ALA A 127 9.11 15.64 5.27
N ALA A 128 8.72 14.85 6.28
CA ALA A 128 8.95 15.19 7.68
C ALA A 128 10.45 15.20 8.06
N ALA A 129 11.25 14.37 7.39
CA ALA A 129 12.71 14.34 7.55
C ALA A 129 13.43 15.47 6.77
N GLY A 130 12.71 16.33 6.04
CA GLY A 130 13.28 17.45 5.29
C GLY A 130 13.87 17.09 3.93
N VAL A 131 13.57 15.90 3.40
CA VAL A 131 14.00 15.49 2.05
C VAL A 131 13.32 16.37 0.99
N SER A 132 14.03 16.65 -0.11
CA SER A 132 13.50 17.52 -1.15
C SER A 132 12.28 16.89 -1.84
N ARG A 133 11.36 17.72 -2.32
CA ARG A 133 10.19 17.22 -3.06
C ARG A 133 10.58 16.47 -4.34
N ALA A 134 11.70 16.83 -4.97
CA ALA A 134 12.19 16.16 -6.17
C ALA A 134 12.60 14.72 -5.86
N ASP A 135 13.41 14.52 -4.81
CA ASP A 135 13.87 13.18 -4.41
C ASP A 135 12.72 12.30 -3.92
N ILE A 136 11.73 12.90 -3.22
CA ILE A 136 10.53 12.17 -2.80
C ILE A 136 9.74 11.67 -4.02
N ILE A 137 9.62 12.50 -5.06
CA ILE A 137 8.94 12.08 -6.29
C ILE A 137 9.72 10.99 -7.00
N GLU A 138 11.06 11.11 -7.08
CA GLU A 138 11.93 10.11 -7.68
C GLU A 138 11.83 8.75 -6.98
N ASP A 139 11.91 8.73 -5.65
CA ASP A 139 11.68 7.52 -4.83
C ASP A 139 10.29 6.92 -5.10
N TYR A 140 9.26 7.77 -5.07
CA TYR A 140 7.89 7.33 -5.28
C TYR A 140 7.66 6.71 -6.67
N VAL A 141 8.18 7.31 -7.75
CA VAL A 141 7.98 6.79 -9.12
C VAL A 141 8.83 5.56 -9.40
N THR A 142 9.94 5.35 -8.67
CA THR A 142 10.81 4.17 -8.82
C THR A 142 10.03 2.86 -8.67
N THR A 143 8.99 2.86 -7.81
CA THR A 143 8.13 1.69 -7.63
C THR A 143 7.51 1.20 -8.95
N ALA A 144 7.22 2.09 -9.92
CA ALA A 144 6.65 1.72 -11.20
C ALA A 144 7.53 0.75 -12.01
N HIS A 145 8.85 0.74 -11.81
CA HIS A 145 9.76 -0.18 -12.51
C HIS A 145 9.56 -1.65 -12.12
N TYR A 146 8.93 -1.93 -10.99
CA TYR A 146 8.66 -3.29 -10.52
C TYR A 146 7.29 -3.83 -10.97
N PHE A 147 6.50 -3.03 -11.70
CA PHE A 147 5.19 -3.39 -12.19
C PHE A 147 5.14 -3.30 -13.72
N SER A 148 4.69 -4.37 -14.39
CA SER A 148 4.31 -4.29 -15.80
C SER A 148 2.83 -3.94 -15.92
N ALA A 149 2.47 -3.12 -16.92
CA ALA A 149 1.08 -2.73 -17.17
C ALA A 149 0.15 -3.95 -17.30
N GLU A 150 0.63 -5.00 -17.96
CA GLU A 150 -0.09 -6.27 -18.09
C GLU A 150 -0.37 -6.93 -16.73
N LYS A 151 0.62 -7.02 -15.83
CA LYS A 151 0.43 -7.60 -14.50
C LYS A 151 -0.52 -6.76 -13.66
N GLU A 152 -0.45 -5.43 -13.78
CA GLU A 152 -1.39 -4.53 -13.11
C GLU A 152 -2.82 -4.70 -13.62
N ALA A 153 -3.01 -4.79 -14.93
CA ALA A 153 -4.32 -5.04 -15.54
C ALA A 153 -4.92 -6.38 -15.07
N HIS A 154 -4.13 -7.46 -15.07
CA HIS A 154 -4.57 -8.76 -14.56
C HIS A 154 -4.88 -8.72 -13.06
N ALA A 155 -4.07 -8.01 -12.25
CA ALA A 155 -4.32 -7.86 -10.82
C ALA A 155 -5.62 -7.08 -10.55
N LEU A 156 -5.87 -6.00 -11.29
CA LEU A 156 -7.10 -5.21 -11.22
C LEU A 156 -8.31 -6.02 -11.65
N ALA A 157 -8.24 -6.76 -12.76
CA ALA A 157 -9.31 -7.63 -13.22
C ALA A 157 -9.62 -8.74 -12.21
N ALA A 158 -8.59 -9.41 -11.68
CA ALA A 158 -8.77 -10.45 -10.66
C ALA A 158 -9.36 -9.87 -9.37
N TRP A 159 -8.94 -8.67 -8.96
CA TRP A 159 -9.50 -7.97 -7.81
C TRP A 159 -10.95 -7.54 -8.03
N ALA A 160 -11.31 -7.06 -9.23
CA ALA A 160 -12.68 -6.74 -9.62
C ALA A 160 -13.59 -7.96 -9.50
N LYS A 161 -13.15 -9.09 -10.06
CA LYS A 161 -13.86 -10.36 -10.01
C LYS A 161 -14.09 -10.82 -8.57
N ARG A 162 -13.04 -10.81 -7.72
CA ARG A 162 -13.14 -11.20 -6.31
C ARG A 162 -14.01 -10.27 -5.47
N SER A 163 -14.02 -8.98 -5.80
CA SER A 163 -14.70 -7.98 -4.98
C SER A 163 -16.16 -7.77 -5.40
N PHE A 164 -16.49 -7.98 -6.68
CA PHE A 164 -17.77 -7.59 -7.28
C PHE A 164 -18.41 -8.63 -8.21
N GLY A 165 -17.77 -9.79 -8.40
CA GLY A 165 -18.29 -10.84 -9.27
C GLY A 165 -18.30 -10.48 -10.76
N HIS A 166 -17.63 -9.41 -11.19
CA HIS A 166 -17.53 -9.00 -12.59
C HIS A 166 -16.26 -9.55 -13.25
N ASP A 167 -16.42 -10.18 -14.42
CA ASP A 167 -15.30 -10.49 -15.32
C ASP A 167 -14.90 -9.22 -16.09
N ILE A 168 -13.67 -8.74 -15.89
CA ILE A 168 -13.09 -7.67 -16.71
C ILE A 168 -12.20 -8.36 -17.75
N ASN A 169 -12.58 -8.24 -19.02
CA ASN A 169 -11.83 -8.83 -20.12
C ASN A 169 -10.52 -8.05 -20.34
N THR A 170 -9.38 -8.70 -20.16
CA THR A 170 -8.05 -8.09 -20.28
C THR A 170 -7.48 -8.12 -21.71
N GLU A 171 -8.20 -8.72 -22.67
CA GLU A 171 -7.74 -8.96 -24.05
C GLU A 171 -7.78 -7.73 -24.99
N SER A 172 -8.02 -6.52 -24.46
CA SER A 172 -8.13 -5.31 -25.29
C SER A 172 -7.39 -4.12 -24.68
N ALA A 173 -6.11 -4.33 -24.36
CA ALA A 173 -5.14 -3.28 -24.07
C ALA A 173 -3.96 -3.36 -25.05
#